data_AF-A0A1H9SDL2-F1
#
_entry.id   AF-A0A1H9SDL2-F1
#
_cell.length_a   1.000
_cell.length_b   1.000
_cell.length_c   1.000
_cell.angle_alpha   90.00
_cell.angle_beta   90.00
_cell.angle_gamma   90.00
#
_symmetry.space_group_name_H-M   'P 1'
#
loop_
_entity.id
_entity.type
_entity.pdbx_description
1 polymer ?
#
loop_
_entity_poly.entity_id
_entity_poly.type
_entity_poly.pdbx_seq_one_letter_code
_entity_poly.pdbx_strand_id
1 'polypeptide(L)'
;MPRRLARLLPLVPLLAACAGPSVNQPGAPAVRHFASTNVYEGGARWHLFVFDPAEPRSLDDRLALARSATAADPACRWVRAPRVEIEERTRAQGARYADTMLAAPLRCDA
;
A
#
# COMPACT_ATOMS: atom_id res chain seq x y z
N MET A 1 -13.94 55.35 27.65
CA MET A 1 -14.02 53.87 27.76
C MET A 1 -13.40 53.24 26.51
N PRO A 2 -12.19 52.66 26.53
CA PRO A 2 -11.61 52.04 25.34
C PRO A 2 -12.12 50.59 25.20
N ARG A 3 -12.77 50.30 24.08
CA ARG A 3 -13.22 48.95 23.68
C ARG A 3 -11.99 48.14 23.25
N ARG A 4 -11.69 47.07 24.00
CA ARG A 4 -10.67 46.07 23.65
C ARG A 4 -11.14 45.27 22.44
N LEU A 5 -10.47 45.46 21.30
CA LEU A 5 -10.59 44.58 20.13
C LEU A 5 -9.88 43.26 20.45
N ALA A 6 -10.68 42.21 20.70
CA ALA A 6 -10.19 40.86 20.83
C ALA A 6 -9.69 40.37 19.45
N ARG A 7 -8.37 40.19 19.33
CA ARG A 7 -7.72 39.49 18.21
C ARG A 7 -8.12 38.01 18.27
N LEU A 8 -9.01 37.58 17.40
CA LEU A 8 -9.25 36.17 17.08
C LEU A 8 -8.23 35.76 16.00
N LEU A 9 -7.17 35.05 16.41
CA LEU A 9 -6.34 34.28 15.47
C LEU A 9 -7.15 33.04 15.03
N PRO A 10 -7.34 32.79 13.72
CA PRO A 10 -7.88 31.50 13.29
C PRO A 10 -6.77 30.45 13.37
N LEU A 11 -6.95 29.48 14.27
CA LEU A 11 -6.17 28.26 14.34
C LEU A 11 -6.54 27.39 13.13
N VAL A 12 -5.79 27.46 12.03
CA VAL A 12 -5.97 26.56 10.88
C VAL A 12 -5.30 25.22 11.23
N PRO A 13 -6.05 24.10 11.35
CA PRO A 13 -5.44 22.81 11.58
C PRO A 13 -4.78 22.37 10.28
N LEU A 14 -3.47 22.13 10.32
CA LEU A 14 -2.70 21.49 9.25
C LEU A 14 -3.21 20.05 9.09
N LEU A 15 -4.20 19.86 8.21
CA LEU A 15 -4.53 18.56 7.63
C LEU A 15 -3.35 18.15 6.75
N ALA A 16 -2.29 17.61 7.36
CA ALA A 16 -1.23 16.92 6.64
C ALA A 16 -1.89 15.79 5.85
N ALA A 17 -1.98 15.95 4.53
CA ALA A 17 -2.59 14.98 3.65
C ALA A 17 -1.95 13.61 3.85
N CYS A 18 -2.76 12.61 4.20
CA CYS A 18 -2.37 11.21 4.21
C CYS A 18 -2.20 10.69 2.78
N ALA A 19 -1.31 11.29 1.99
CA ALA A 19 -0.89 10.74 0.72
C ALA A 19 0.07 9.59 1.01
N GLY A 20 -0.22 8.40 0.47
CA GLY A 20 0.70 7.26 0.56
C GLY A 20 2.04 7.53 -0.13
N PRO A 21 3.02 6.63 -0.01
CA PRO A 21 4.28 6.76 -0.72
C PRO A 21 4.06 6.90 -2.23
N SER A 22 4.87 7.74 -2.89
CA SER A 22 4.89 7.82 -4.34
C SER A 22 5.39 6.51 -4.95
N VAL A 23 4.70 6.04 -6.00
CA VAL A 23 5.04 4.84 -6.76
C VAL A 23 4.80 5.09 -8.24
N ASN A 24 5.54 4.40 -9.12
CA ASN A 24 5.35 4.48 -10.58
C ASN A 24 5.47 5.91 -11.14
N GLN A 25 6.33 6.73 -10.54
CA GLN A 25 6.66 8.09 -10.97
C GLN A 25 8.19 8.23 -11.11
N PRO A 26 8.71 9.21 -11.87
CA PRO A 26 10.14 9.45 -11.97
C PRO A 26 10.80 9.61 -10.59
N GLY A 27 11.81 8.78 -10.31
CA GLY A 27 12.52 8.77 -9.02
C GLY A 27 11.82 8.02 -7.88
N ALA A 28 10.63 7.47 -8.10
CA ALA A 28 9.92 6.62 -7.15
C ALA A 28 10.07 5.13 -7.51
N PRO A 29 9.91 4.19 -6.54
CA PRO A 29 9.90 2.76 -6.84
C PRO A 29 8.79 2.40 -7.84
N ALA A 30 9.10 1.51 -8.78
CA ALA A 30 8.08 0.91 -9.63
C ALA A 30 7.47 -0.31 -8.92
N VAL A 31 6.16 -0.46 -9.02
CA VAL A 31 5.40 -1.54 -8.40
C VAL A 31 4.55 -2.20 -9.48
N ARG A 32 4.78 -3.50 -9.67
CA ARG A 32 3.97 -4.35 -10.56
C ARG A 32 3.30 -5.42 -9.73
N HIS A 33 2.09 -5.84 -10.11
CA HIS A 33 1.46 -6.99 -9.50
C HIS A 33 0.81 -7.92 -10.51
N PHE A 34 0.71 -9.19 -10.14
CA PHE A 34 0.07 -10.21 -10.96
C PHE A 34 -0.70 -11.18 -10.08
N ALA A 35 -1.82 -11.64 -10.61
CA ALA A 35 -2.74 -12.51 -9.89
C ALA A 35 -2.17 -13.95 -9.83
N SER A 36 -2.08 -14.51 -8.63
CA SER A 36 -1.76 -15.91 -8.36
C SER A 36 -2.96 -16.81 -8.67
N THR A 37 -2.74 -18.11 -8.88
CA THR A 37 -3.80 -19.13 -8.96
C THR A 37 -4.48 -19.37 -7.61
N ASN A 38 -3.88 -18.91 -6.51
CA ASN A 38 -4.45 -19.07 -5.18
C ASN A 38 -5.59 -18.07 -4.95
N VAL A 39 -6.76 -18.61 -4.63
CA VAL A 39 -7.96 -17.84 -4.29
C VAL A 39 -7.88 -17.34 -2.85
N TYR A 40 -8.42 -16.15 -2.61
CA TYR A 40 -8.72 -15.61 -1.29
C TYR A 40 -10.24 -15.45 -1.15
N GLU A 41 -10.73 -15.37 0.08
CA GLU A 41 -12.15 -15.38 0.39
C GLU A 41 -12.96 -14.33 -0.40
N GLY A 42 -14.24 -14.64 -0.67
CA GLY A 42 -15.16 -13.69 -1.31
C GLY A 42 -14.77 -13.29 -2.73
N GLY A 43 -14.22 -14.22 -3.52
CA GLY A 43 -13.84 -14.00 -4.92
C GLY A 43 -12.60 -13.13 -5.12
N ALA A 44 -11.85 -12.85 -4.04
CA ALA A 44 -10.54 -12.23 -4.14
C ALA A 44 -9.47 -13.26 -4.56
N ARG A 45 -8.32 -12.79 -4.98
CA ARG A 45 -7.16 -13.63 -5.28
C ARG A 45 -5.91 -13.07 -4.65
N TRP A 46 -4.97 -13.95 -4.33
CA TRP A 46 -3.64 -13.51 -3.94
C TRP A 46 -2.94 -12.90 -5.15
N HIS A 47 -2.33 -11.73 -4.96
CA HIS A 47 -1.47 -11.10 -5.94
C HIS A 47 -0.05 -11.04 -5.40
N LEU A 48 0.92 -11.24 -6.29
CA LEU A 48 2.33 -11.00 -5.98
C LEU A 48 2.70 -9.62 -6.47
N PHE A 49 3.25 -8.82 -5.58
CA PHE A 49 3.79 -7.49 -5.83
C PHE A 49 5.31 -7.59 -5.93
N VAL A 50 5.85 -7.01 -6.99
CA VAL A 50 7.28 -6.91 -7.26
C VAL A 50 7.66 -5.45 -7.30
N PHE A 51 8.73 -5.12 -6.58
CA PHE A 51 9.23 -3.76 -6.42
C PHE A 51 10.54 -3.59 -7.23
N ASP A 52 10.70 -2.44 -7.86
CA ASP A 52 11.90 -2.07 -8.61
C ASP A 52 12.41 -0.70 -8.10
N PRO A 53 13.62 -0.62 -7.54
CA PRO A 53 14.62 -1.69 -7.42
C PRO A 53 14.22 -2.79 -6.42
N ALA A 54 14.69 -4.01 -6.67
CA ALA A 54 14.44 -5.21 -5.85
C ALA A 54 15.30 -5.24 -4.57
N GLU A 55 15.14 -4.21 -3.74
CA GLU A 55 15.86 -4.04 -2.47
C GLU A 55 15.06 -4.61 -1.29
N PRO A 56 15.73 -5.16 -0.25
CA PRO A 56 15.08 -5.59 0.98
C PRO A 56 14.34 -4.43 1.67
N ARG A 57 13.09 -4.66 2.06
CA ARG A 57 12.21 -3.69 2.71
C ARG A 57 11.43 -4.33 3.84
N SER A 58 11.11 -3.53 4.86
CA SER A 58 10.20 -3.96 5.92
C SER A 58 8.84 -4.38 5.32
N LEU A 59 8.10 -5.23 6.02
CA LEU A 59 6.76 -5.59 5.55
C LEU A 59 5.85 -4.37 5.45
N ASP A 60 5.96 -3.43 6.39
CA ASP A 60 5.15 -2.22 6.41
C ASP A 60 5.41 -1.33 5.19
N ASP A 61 6.67 -1.16 4.80
CA ASP A 61 7.04 -0.40 3.61
C ASP A 61 6.47 -1.08 2.35
N ARG A 62 6.61 -2.40 2.25
CA ARG A 62 6.06 -3.17 1.12
C ARG A 62 4.53 -3.05 1.05
N LEU A 63 3.84 -3.13 2.18
CA LEU A 63 2.39 -2.93 2.26
C LEU A 63 2.00 -1.51 1.85
N ALA A 64 2.74 -0.48 2.27
CA ALA A 64 2.46 0.91 1.94
C ALA A 64 2.63 1.17 0.42
N LEU A 65 3.72 0.66 -0.17
CA LEU A 65 3.97 0.75 -1.61
C LEU A 65 2.91 0.00 -2.42
N ALA A 66 2.60 -1.24 -2.03
CA ALA A 66 1.59 -2.06 -2.71
C ALA A 66 0.19 -1.43 -2.65
N ARG A 67 -0.22 -0.91 -1.50
CA ARG A 67 -1.50 -0.21 -1.35
C ARG A 67 -1.56 1.05 -2.21
N SER A 68 -0.47 1.81 -2.27
CA SER A 68 -0.39 3.02 -3.10
C SER A 68 -0.47 2.69 -4.59
N ALA A 69 0.17 1.60 -5.02
CA ALA A 69 0.08 1.11 -6.39
C ALA A 69 -1.33 0.62 -6.74
N THR A 70 -1.95 -0.18 -5.87
CA THR A 70 -3.33 -0.64 -6.05
C THR A 70 -4.33 0.52 -6.05
N ALA A 71 -4.13 1.55 -5.23
CA ALA A 71 -5.01 2.72 -5.21
C ALA A 71 -5.00 3.49 -6.55
N ALA A 72 -3.92 3.38 -7.33
CA ALA A 72 -3.81 3.95 -8.67
C ALA A 72 -4.35 3.02 -9.78
N ASP A 73 -4.64 1.75 -9.48
CA ASP A 73 -5.24 0.79 -10.41
C ASP A 73 -6.77 0.76 -10.23
N PRO A 74 -7.56 1.33 -11.16
CA PRO A 74 -9.01 1.40 -11.02
C PRO A 74 -9.69 0.03 -11.11
N ALA A 75 -9.04 -0.98 -11.71
CA ALA A 75 -9.60 -2.31 -11.91
C ALA A 75 -9.43 -3.21 -10.68
N CYS A 76 -8.62 -2.81 -9.70
CA CYS A 76 -8.29 -3.62 -8.53
C CYS A 76 -8.65 -2.91 -7.21
N ARG A 77 -9.04 -3.70 -6.22
CA ARG A 77 -9.36 -3.25 -4.86
C ARG A 77 -8.57 -4.05 -3.84
N TRP A 78 -7.97 -3.36 -2.88
CA TRP A 78 -7.26 -3.97 -1.76
C TRP A 78 -8.23 -4.73 -0.85
N VAL A 79 -7.92 -5.99 -0.55
CA VAL A 79 -8.67 -6.80 0.41
C VAL A 79 -7.86 -6.91 1.69
N ARG A 80 -8.50 -6.63 2.84
CA ARG A 80 -7.84 -6.72 4.14
C ARG A 80 -7.70 -8.19 4.52
N ALA A 81 -6.46 -8.65 4.65
CA ALA A 81 -6.12 -9.93 5.27
C ALA A 81 -5.36 -9.73 6.58
N PRO A 82 -5.37 -10.72 7.50
CA PRO A 82 -4.50 -10.73 8.66
C PRO A 82 -3.04 -10.56 8.26
N ARG A 83 -2.28 -9.74 9.00
CA ARG A 83 -0.86 -9.48 8.73
C ARG A 83 -0.05 -10.79 8.70
N VAL A 84 -0.30 -11.68 9.65
CA VAL A 84 0.40 -12.97 9.75
C VAL A 84 0.20 -13.81 8.48
N GLU A 85 -0.98 -13.79 7.89
CA GLU A 85 -1.26 -14.52 6.66
C GLU A 85 -0.52 -13.91 5.46
N ILE A 86 -0.47 -12.58 5.37
CA ILE A 86 0.33 -11.87 4.36
C ILE A 86 1.81 -12.25 4.48
N GLU A 87 2.35 -12.29 5.71
CA GLU A 87 3.74 -12.69 5.95
C GLU A 87 4.00 -14.14 5.54
N GLU A 88 3.13 -15.06 5.93
CA GLU A 88 3.24 -16.49 5.59
C GLU A 88 3.16 -16.72 4.09
N ARG A 89 2.19 -16.09 3.40
CA ARG A 89 2.03 -16.20 1.95
C ARG A 89 3.20 -15.57 1.20
N THR A 90 3.78 -14.50 1.74
CA THR A 90 4.99 -13.88 1.17
C THR A 90 6.20 -14.80 1.35
N ARG A 91 6.41 -15.34 2.55
CA ARG A 91 7.50 -16.31 2.83
C ARG A 91 7.37 -17.57 1.98
N ALA A 92 6.15 -18.01 1.68
CA ALA A 92 5.89 -19.18 0.82
C ALA A 92 6.37 -19.00 -0.63
N GLN A 93 6.68 -17.78 -1.09
CA GLN A 93 7.29 -17.56 -2.40
C GLN A 93 8.77 -17.99 -2.45
N GLY A 94 9.37 -18.23 -1.28
CA GLY A 94 10.76 -18.64 -1.10
C GLY A 94 11.54 -17.63 -0.27
N ALA A 95 12.47 -18.15 0.54
CA ALA A 95 13.24 -17.35 1.51
C ALA A 95 13.95 -16.15 0.86
N ARG A 96 14.45 -16.30 -0.38
CA ARG A 96 15.12 -15.22 -1.13
C ARG A 96 14.23 -14.02 -1.49
N TYR A 97 12.91 -14.18 -1.44
CA TYR A 97 11.93 -13.15 -1.84
C TYR A 97 11.15 -12.55 -0.67
N ALA A 98 11.37 -13.07 0.54
CA ALA A 98 10.58 -12.70 1.72
C ALA A 98 10.60 -11.20 2.01
N ASP A 99 11.69 -10.51 1.66
CA ASP A 99 11.91 -9.08 1.92
C ASP A 99 11.88 -8.20 0.66
N THR A 100 11.80 -8.79 -0.53
CA THR A 100 11.87 -8.08 -1.83
C THR A 100 10.59 -8.19 -2.66
N MET A 101 9.62 -8.99 -2.20
CA MET A 101 8.29 -9.14 -2.79
C MET A 101 7.22 -9.07 -1.70
N LEU A 102 5.95 -9.02 -2.11
CA LEU A 102 4.82 -9.10 -1.19
C LEU A 102 3.69 -9.94 -1.80
N ALA A 103 3.10 -10.84 -1.04
CA ALA A 103 1.83 -11.46 -1.38
C ALA A 103 0.70 -10.78 -0.62
N ALA A 104 -0.30 -10.25 -1.31
CA ALA A 104 -1.49 -9.65 -0.69
C ALA A 104 -2.75 -9.89 -1.54
N PRO A 105 -3.95 -10.02 -0.93
CA PRO A 105 -5.15 -10.30 -1.69
C PRO A 105 -5.75 -9.04 -2.29
N LEU A 106 -6.10 -9.14 -3.57
CA LEU A 106 -6.85 -8.12 -4.31
C LEU A 106 -8.14 -8.73 -4.85
N ARG A 107 -9.16 -7.90 -5.02
CA ARG A 107 -10.30 -8.20 -5.87
C ARG A 107 -10.17 -7.33 -7.11
N CYS A 108 -10.00 -7.94 -8.27
CA CYS A 108 -9.88 -7.23 -9.53
C CYS A 108 -11.03 -7.62 -10.45
N ASP A 109 -11.50 -6.65 -11.22
CA ASP A 109 -12.46 -6.86 -12.30
C ASP A 109 -11.71 -7.60 -13.42
N ALA A 110 -12.25 -8.75 -13.84
CA ALA A 110 -11.64 -9.63 -14.83
C ALA A 110 -11.81 -9.12 -16.26
#